data_AF-A0A2D7S467-F1
#
_entry.id   AF-A0A2D7S467-F1
#
_cell.length_a   1.000
_cell.length_b   1.000
_cell.length_c   1.000
_cell.angle_alpha   90.00
_cell.angle_beta   90.00
_cell.angle_gamma   90.00
#
_symmetry.space_group_name_H-M   'P 1'
#
loop_
_entity.id
_entity.type
_entity.pdbx_description
1 polymer ?
#
loop_
_entity_poly.entity_id
_entity_poly.type
_entity_poly.pdbx_seq_one_letter_code
_entity_poly.pdbx_strand_id
1 'polypeptide(L)'
;MRVNKSLKIIFFLYFISCQVSAENEVLNSAVSDVDYTFNSASFPEEDNLIKQDQNYENKKNNFFIDAINSSLKLIINFDASLLYVVTTSLKISFIAVLIASLIGVPLGIIVALNNFTGKNFLLTCLNTLMAVPTVVIGLVLYGILNRQGLLGEMALLYTPVAIIIGQCFLVTPIIWNLSVSAITGSDIRLKHACTLLGASQIQQIFIYLSETRFALMTAVAIGFGRAIGEVGIAMILGGNIEGFTRTMTTAIALETNKGTFDFALALGFMLLFVAFFVNIILHYFQSKSK
;
A
#
# COMPACT_ATOMS: atom_id res chain seq x y z
N MET A 1 -3.32 -22.06 29.53
CA MET A 1 -3.17 -23.13 28.51
C MET A 1 -2.03 -22.75 27.56
N ARG A 2 -0.87 -23.39 27.69
CA ARG A 2 0.30 -23.19 26.79
C ARG A 2 0.11 -24.08 25.57
N VAL A 3 -0.35 -23.51 24.45
CA VAL A 3 -0.37 -24.22 23.17
C VAL A 3 1.07 -24.37 22.67
N ASN A 4 1.49 -25.62 22.51
CA ASN A 4 2.87 -26.02 22.27
C ASN A 4 3.37 -25.49 20.91
N LYS A 5 4.51 -24.78 20.89
CA LYS A 5 5.13 -24.22 19.67
C LYS A 5 5.34 -25.28 18.57
N SER A 6 5.60 -26.52 18.97
CA SER A 6 5.79 -27.66 18.06
C SER A 6 4.53 -28.01 17.27
N LEU A 7 3.33 -27.79 17.82
CA LEU A 7 2.07 -28.12 17.14
C LEU A 7 1.76 -27.14 15.99
N LYS A 8 2.17 -25.87 16.13
CA LYS A 8 2.03 -24.86 15.07
C LYS A 8 2.98 -25.12 13.89
N ILE A 9 4.19 -25.63 14.17
CA ILE A 9 5.17 -25.97 13.13
C ILE A 9 4.72 -27.22 12.36
N ILE A 10 4.16 -28.22 13.04
CA ILE A 10 3.58 -29.40 12.39
C ILE A 10 2.41 -29.00 11.50
N PHE A 11 1.51 -28.12 11.95
CA PHE A 11 0.39 -27.64 11.13
C PHE A 11 0.87 -26.83 9.90
N PHE A 12 1.91 -26.02 10.05
CA PHE A 12 2.48 -25.23 8.97
C PHE A 12 3.21 -26.10 7.92
N LEU A 13 3.95 -27.12 8.37
CA LEU A 13 4.58 -28.10 7.48
C LEU A 13 3.54 -28.97 6.77
N TYR A 14 2.47 -29.38 7.45
CA TYR A 14 1.38 -30.13 6.84
C TYR A 14 0.64 -29.29 5.78
N PHE A 15 0.46 -27.99 6.02
CA PHE A 15 -0.14 -27.06 5.05
C PHE A 15 0.74 -26.90 3.79
N ILE A 16 2.06 -26.77 3.95
CA ILE A 16 3.00 -26.71 2.80
C ILE A 16 3.04 -28.04 2.04
N SER A 17 3.08 -29.19 2.72
CA SER A 17 3.04 -30.50 2.06
C SER A 17 1.73 -30.74 1.32
N CYS A 18 0.60 -30.26 1.84
CA CYS A 18 -0.71 -30.38 1.18
C CYS A 18 -0.81 -29.49 -0.06
N GLN A 19 -0.25 -28.27 -0.03
CA GLN A 19 -0.17 -27.37 -1.18
C GLN A 19 0.68 -27.96 -2.32
N VAL A 20 1.86 -28.54 -1.99
CA VAL A 20 2.75 -29.18 -2.96
C VAL A 20 2.15 -30.48 -3.53
N SER A 21 1.39 -31.23 -2.73
CA SER A 21 0.70 -32.43 -3.21
C SER A 21 -0.44 -32.11 -4.18
N ALA A 22 -1.16 -31.01 -3.97
CA ALA A 22 -2.24 -30.57 -4.86
C ALA A 22 -1.72 -30.10 -6.23
N GLU A 23 -0.55 -29.45 -6.30
CA GLU A 23 0.10 -29.12 -7.58
C GLU A 23 0.61 -30.36 -8.33
N ASN A 24 1.10 -31.38 -7.62
CA ASN A 24 1.59 -32.62 -8.23
C ASN A 24 0.47 -33.53 -8.75
N GLU A 25 -0.72 -33.55 -8.14
CA GLU A 25 -1.88 -34.29 -8.67
C GLU A 25 -2.47 -33.65 -9.94
N VAL A 26 -2.44 -32.32 -10.04
CA VAL A 26 -2.85 -31.60 -11.26
C VAL A 26 -1.83 -31.81 -12.40
N LEU A 27 -0.53 -31.87 -12.09
CA LEU A 27 0.51 -32.23 -13.05
C LEU A 27 0.43 -33.71 -13.48
N ASN A 28 0.18 -34.64 -12.57
CA ASN A 28 0.10 -36.07 -12.89
C ASN A 28 -1.18 -36.46 -13.65
N SER A 29 -2.30 -35.78 -13.41
CA SER A 29 -3.53 -35.98 -14.19
C SER A 29 -3.44 -35.41 -15.61
N ALA A 30 -2.61 -34.39 -15.83
CA ALA A 30 -2.32 -33.88 -17.18
C ALA A 30 -1.32 -34.74 -17.96
N VAL A 31 -0.56 -35.61 -17.29
CA VAL A 31 0.46 -36.48 -17.90
C VAL A 31 -0.07 -37.90 -18.20
N SER A 32 -1.19 -38.32 -17.60
CA SER A 32 -1.78 -39.66 -17.81
C SER A 32 -2.59 -39.82 -19.10
N ASP A 33 -2.90 -38.75 -19.83
CA ASP A 33 -3.73 -38.78 -21.04
C ASP A 33 -2.95 -38.81 -22.37
N VAL A 34 -1.63 -39.07 -22.33
CA VAL A 34 -0.79 -39.14 -23.55
C VAL A 34 -0.32 -40.57 -23.81
N ASP A 35 -1.18 -41.36 -24.46
CA ASP A 35 -0.81 -42.63 -25.09
C ASP A 35 0.15 -42.36 -26.27
N TYR A 36 1.45 -42.59 -26.06
CA TYR A 36 2.45 -42.57 -27.12
C TYR A 36 2.35 -43.84 -27.97
N THR A 37 1.57 -43.77 -29.06
CA THR A 37 1.84 -44.61 -30.23
C THR A 37 3.11 -44.09 -30.89
N PHE A 38 4.22 -44.81 -30.70
CA PHE A 38 5.51 -44.57 -31.37
C PHE A 38 5.34 -44.84 -32.87
N ASN A 39 4.83 -43.85 -33.61
CA ASN A 39 4.97 -43.79 -35.05
C ASN A 39 6.30 -43.09 -35.34
N SER A 40 7.08 -43.63 -36.27
CA SER A 40 8.38 -43.12 -36.68
C SER A 40 8.25 -41.79 -37.43
N ALA A 41 7.83 -40.74 -36.74
CA ALA A 41 8.01 -39.37 -37.18
C ALA A 41 9.45 -38.98 -36.83
N SER A 42 10.20 -38.64 -37.87
CA SER A 42 11.52 -38.01 -37.80
C SER A 42 11.61 -37.00 -36.65
N PHE A 43 12.47 -37.27 -35.67
CA PHE A 43 12.80 -36.31 -34.61
C PHE A 43 13.28 -35.00 -35.27
N PRO A 44 12.67 -33.84 -34.95
CA PRO A 44 13.17 -32.56 -35.45
C PRO A 44 14.60 -32.34 -34.92
N GLU A 45 15.51 -31.94 -35.80
CA GLU A 45 16.91 -31.65 -35.46
C GLU A 45 17.02 -30.70 -34.25
N GLU A 46 17.93 -30.99 -33.33
CA GLU A 46 18.23 -30.23 -32.10
C GLU A 46 18.44 -28.72 -32.38
N ASP A 47 18.96 -28.39 -33.57
CA ASP A 47 19.11 -27.03 -34.10
C ASP A 47 17.79 -26.25 -34.25
N ASN A 48 16.67 -26.93 -34.53
CA ASN A 48 15.35 -26.29 -34.64
C ASN A 48 14.73 -25.98 -33.28
N LEU A 49 15.03 -26.77 -32.24
CA LEU A 49 14.63 -26.50 -30.86
C LEU A 49 15.41 -25.31 -30.30
N ILE A 50 16.74 -25.27 -30.52
CA ILE A 50 17.59 -24.14 -30.11
C ILE A 50 17.15 -22.84 -30.83
N LYS A 51 16.82 -22.91 -32.13
CA LYS A 51 16.31 -21.75 -32.88
C LYS A 51 14.92 -21.32 -32.42
N GLN A 52 14.05 -22.25 -32.04
CA GLN A 52 12.74 -21.92 -31.46
C GLN A 52 12.92 -21.23 -30.11
N ASP A 53 13.71 -21.81 -29.19
CA ASP A 53 13.98 -21.23 -27.87
C ASP A 53 14.62 -19.84 -27.98
N GLN A 54 15.56 -19.64 -28.90
CA GLN A 54 16.12 -18.31 -29.19
C GLN A 54 15.09 -17.34 -29.80
N ASN A 55 14.17 -17.80 -30.65
CA ASN A 55 13.11 -16.93 -31.20
C ASN A 55 12.08 -16.57 -30.12
N TYR A 56 11.76 -17.47 -29.20
CA TYR A 56 10.89 -17.22 -28.06
C TYR A 56 11.54 -16.24 -27.06
N GLU A 57 12.82 -16.40 -26.73
CA GLU A 57 13.55 -15.43 -25.91
C GLU A 57 13.66 -14.06 -26.58
N ASN A 58 13.98 -14.00 -27.88
CA ASN A 58 14.04 -12.73 -28.61
C ASN A 58 12.66 -12.04 -28.69
N LYS A 59 11.58 -12.80 -28.92
CA LYS A 59 10.21 -12.26 -28.92
C LYS A 59 9.80 -11.74 -27.54
N LYS A 60 10.23 -12.41 -26.47
CA LYS A 60 9.99 -11.98 -25.07
C LYS A 60 10.78 -10.71 -24.71
N ASN A 61 12.04 -10.63 -25.12
CA ASN A 61 12.87 -9.43 -24.91
C ASN A 61 12.29 -8.22 -25.66
N ASN A 62 11.81 -8.43 -26.90
CA ASN A 62 11.15 -7.38 -27.66
C ASN A 62 9.86 -6.91 -26.97
N PHE A 63 9.02 -7.82 -26.47
CA PHE A 63 7.78 -7.45 -25.78
C PHE A 63 7.99 -6.49 -24.60
N PHE A 64 8.95 -6.78 -23.71
CA PHE A 64 9.19 -5.94 -22.54
C PHE A 64 9.79 -4.58 -22.91
N ILE A 65 10.73 -4.56 -23.86
CA ILE A 65 11.34 -3.32 -24.36
C ILE A 65 10.29 -2.46 -25.09
N ASP A 66 9.43 -3.08 -25.90
CA ASP A 66 8.35 -2.40 -26.60
C ASP A 66 7.32 -1.80 -25.63
N ALA A 67 7.00 -2.53 -24.56
CA ALA A 67 6.12 -2.03 -23.50
C ALA A 67 6.74 -0.84 -22.75
N ILE A 68 8.04 -0.89 -22.44
CA ILE A 68 8.76 0.25 -21.84
C ILE A 68 8.73 1.46 -22.79
N ASN A 69 9.11 1.28 -24.06
CA ASN A 69 9.13 2.37 -25.03
C ASN A 69 7.73 2.99 -25.21
N SER A 70 6.69 2.16 -25.24
CA SER A 70 5.30 2.62 -25.33
C SER A 70 4.87 3.36 -24.07
N SER A 71 5.22 2.86 -22.89
CA SER A 71 4.93 3.52 -21.61
C SER A 71 5.60 4.90 -21.50
N LEU A 72 6.85 5.03 -21.95
CA LEU A 72 7.58 6.30 -21.97
C LEU A 72 6.92 7.29 -22.93
N LYS A 73 6.46 6.83 -24.10
CA LYS A 73 5.69 7.68 -25.03
C LYS A 73 4.40 8.19 -24.38
N LEU A 74 3.66 7.34 -23.66
CA LEU A 74 2.44 7.76 -22.95
C LEU A 74 2.74 8.86 -21.91
N ILE A 75 3.84 8.71 -21.16
CA ILE A 75 4.28 9.68 -20.15
C ILE A 75 4.71 11.00 -20.82
N ILE A 76 5.56 10.94 -21.85
CA ILE A 76 6.09 12.12 -22.55
C ILE A 76 4.98 12.89 -23.26
N ASN A 77 4.01 12.18 -23.84
CA ASN A 77 2.87 12.79 -24.53
C ASN A 77 1.79 13.30 -23.58
N PHE A 78 1.95 13.13 -22.26
CA PHE A 78 0.98 13.55 -21.26
C PHE A 78 -0.43 13.02 -21.56
N ASP A 79 -0.54 11.71 -21.80
CA ASP A 79 -1.82 11.07 -22.10
C ASP A 79 -2.91 11.45 -21.08
N ALA A 80 -4.07 11.86 -21.58
CA ALA A 80 -5.13 12.42 -20.74
C ALA A 80 -5.68 11.40 -19.75
N SER A 81 -5.80 10.12 -20.16
CA SER A 81 -6.29 9.04 -19.30
C SER A 81 -5.28 8.73 -18.20
N LEU A 82 -3.99 8.68 -18.54
CA LEU A 82 -2.91 8.52 -17.56
C LEU A 82 -2.92 9.66 -16.54
N LEU A 83 -2.96 10.91 -16.99
CA LEU A 83 -2.97 12.07 -16.11
C LEU A 83 -4.20 12.12 -15.20
N TYR A 84 -5.36 11.71 -15.72
CA TYR A 84 -6.59 11.62 -14.92
C TYR A 84 -6.42 10.64 -13.76
N VAL A 85 -5.88 9.44 -14.02
CA VAL A 85 -5.67 8.41 -13.01
C VAL A 85 -4.63 8.85 -11.97
N VAL A 86 -3.53 9.46 -12.42
CA VAL A 86 -2.49 10.02 -11.53
C VAL A 86 -3.08 11.10 -10.62
N THR A 87 -3.79 12.06 -11.19
CA THR A 87 -4.39 13.19 -10.45
C THR A 87 -5.45 12.71 -9.46
N THR A 88 -6.28 11.75 -9.86
CA THR A 88 -7.29 11.15 -8.98
C THR A 88 -6.64 10.48 -7.77
N SER A 89 -5.58 9.69 -8.00
CA SER A 89 -4.84 9.00 -6.95
C SER A 89 -4.17 9.97 -5.99
N LEU A 90 -3.50 11.00 -6.51
CA LEU A 90 -2.85 12.04 -5.71
C LEU A 90 -3.87 12.82 -4.89
N LYS A 91 -5.00 13.22 -5.49
CA LYS A 91 -6.05 13.97 -4.79
C LYS A 91 -6.65 13.17 -3.64
N ILE A 92 -7.01 11.91 -3.89
CA ILE A 92 -7.60 11.03 -2.88
C ILE A 92 -6.62 10.79 -1.73
N SER A 93 -5.38 10.38 -2.03
CA SER A 93 -4.37 10.07 -1.01
C SER A 93 -3.95 11.32 -0.23
N PHE A 94 -3.80 12.45 -0.89
CA PHE A 94 -3.45 13.71 -0.23
C PHE A 94 -4.54 14.17 0.75
N ILE A 95 -5.82 14.14 0.34
CA ILE A 95 -6.93 14.53 1.23
C ILE A 95 -7.02 13.56 2.41
N ALA A 96 -6.90 12.26 2.17
CA ALA A 96 -6.96 11.26 3.24
C ALA A 96 -5.83 11.45 4.26
N VAL A 97 -4.61 11.67 3.79
CA VAL A 97 -3.43 11.90 4.65
C VAL A 97 -3.55 13.22 5.40
N LEU A 98 -4.08 14.27 4.76
CA LEU A 98 -4.30 15.55 5.42
C LEU A 98 -5.28 15.40 6.59
N ILE A 99 -6.41 14.74 6.38
CA ILE A 99 -7.40 14.46 7.44
C ILE A 99 -6.76 13.59 8.53
N ALA A 100 -6.09 12.50 8.15
CA ALA A 100 -5.42 11.60 9.08
C ALA A 100 -4.32 12.31 9.89
N SER A 101 -3.62 13.28 9.32
CA SER A 101 -2.58 14.06 10.00
C SER A 101 -3.17 15.06 10.99
N LEU A 102 -4.27 15.73 10.62
CA LEU A 102 -4.99 16.64 11.52
C LEU A 102 -5.52 15.93 12.77
N ILE A 103 -5.75 14.62 12.70
CA ILE A 103 -6.20 13.79 13.81
C ILE A 103 -5.01 13.12 14.52
N GLY A 104 -4.18 12.41 13.76
CA GLY A 104 -3.11 11.56 14.29
C GLY A 104 -1.97 12.34 14.95
N VAL A 105 -1.58 13.50 14.41
CA VAL A 105 -0.48 14.30 14.98
C VAL A 105 -0.85 14.88 16.35
N PRO A 106 -1.98 15.60 16.52
CA PRO A 106 -2.36 16.11 17.84
C PRO A 106 -2.57 14.99 18.86
N LEU A 107 -3.23 13.90 18.48
CA LEU A 107 -3.45 12.76 19.36
C LEU A 107 -2.14 12.07 19.75
N GLY A 108 -1.18 11.98 18.83
CA GLY A 108 0.15 11.46 19.12
C GLY A 108 0.90 12.31 20.14
N ILE A 109 0.84 13.64 20.01
CA ILE A 109 1.44 14.55 20.98
C ILE A 109 0.78 14.41 22.35
N ILE A 110 -0.56 14.43 22.41
CA ILE A 110 -1.31 14.29 23.67
C ILE A 110 -0.97 12.97 24.37
N VAL A 111 -0.92 11.86 23.64
CA VAL A 111 -0.57 10.54 24.20
C VAL A 111 0.89 10.48 24.64
N ALA A 112 1.80 11.13 23.93
CA ALA A 112 3.21 11.16 24.30
C ALA A 112 3.45 11.95 25.60
N LEU A 113 2.82 13.12 25.74
CA LEU A 113 3.00 14.00 26.90
C LEU A 113 2.34 13.48 28.17
N ASN A 114 1.17 12.84 28.04
CA ASN A 114 0.41 12.34 29.18
C ASN A 114 0.82 10.93 29.58
N ASN A 115 0.80 10.66 30.89
CA ASN A 115 0.96 9.32 31.46
C ASN A 115 -0.36 8.91 32.10
N PHE A 116 -0.98 7.85 31.58
CA PHE A 116 -2.22 7.28 32.09
C PHE A 116 -2.16 5.76 32.02
N THR A 117 -2.90 5.07 32.88
CA THR A 117 -2.80 3.61 33.08
C THR A 117 -3.04 2.80 31.80
N GLY A 118 -3.90 3.29 30.90
CA GLY A 118 -4.23 2.63 29.63
C GLY A 118 -3.25 2.88 28.47
N LYS A 119 -2.18 3.66 28.66
CA LYS A 119 -1.29 4.10 27.56
C LYS A 119 -0.66 2.92 26.81
N ASN A 120 -0.16 1.91 27.52
CA ASN A 120 0.48 0.74 26.89
C ASN A 120 -0.52 -0.09 26.07
N PHE A 121 -1.76 -0.20 26.54
CA PHE A 121 -2.82 -0.88 25.80
C PHE A 121 -3.13 -0.12 24.50
N LEU A 122 -3.31 1.20 24.57
CA LEU A 122 -3.51 2.04 23.38
C LEU A 122 -2.38 1.90 22.37
N LEU A 123 -1.11 1.96 22.80
CA LEU A 123 0.04 1.79 21.91
C LEU A 123 0.08 0.40 21.27
N THR A 124 -0.30 -0.63 22.02
CA THR A 124 -0.43 -2.00 21.51
C THR A 124 -1.54 -2.09 20.46
N CYS A 125 -2.70 -1.47 20.69
CA CYS A 125 -3.76 -1.40 19.70
C CYS A 125 -3.32 -0.67 18.43
N LEU A 126 -2.63 0.47 18.56
CA LEU A 126 -2.10 1.21 17.41
C LEU A 126 -1.10 0.35 16.61
N ASN A 127 -0.18 -0.35 17.30
CA ASN A 127 0.75 -1.27 16.66
C ASN A 127 0.04 -2.40 15.91
N THR A 128 -1.00 -2.98 16.51
CA THR A 128 -1.83 -3.99 15.84
C THR A 128 -2.51 -3.41 14.60
N LEU A 129 -3.08 -2.21 14.69
CA LEU A 129 -3.76 -1.55 13.57
C LEU A 129 -2.82 -1.27 12.38
N MET A 130 -1.54 -0.96 12.64
CA MET A 130 -0.55 -0.79 11.56
C MET A 130 -0.26 -2.08 10.79
N ALA A 131 -0.56 -3.25 11.37
CA ALA A 131 -0.38 -4.56 10.76
C ALA A 131 -1.67 -5.14 10.17
N VAL A 132 -2.81 -4.46 10.30
CA VAL A 132 -4.10 -4.94 9.80
C VAL A 132 -4.06 -5.03 8.27
N PRO A 133 -4.46 -6.17 7.66
CA PRO A 133 -4.58 -6.27 6.22
C PRO A 133 -5.60 -5.24 5.70
N THR A 134 -5.22 -4.52 4.65
CA THR A 134 -5.99 -3.37 4.16
C THR A 134 -7.34 -3.78 3.56
N VAL A 135 -7.41 -5.01 3.03
CA VAL A 135 -8.63 -5.70 2.59
C VAL A 135 -9.64 -5.83 3.73
N VAL A 136 -9.20 -6.10 4.96
CA VAL A 136 -10.10 -6.22 6.13
C VAL A 136 -10.73 -4.87 6.45
N ILE A 137 -9.96 -3.78 6.41
CA ILE A 137 -10.47 -2.41 6.58
C ILE A 137 -11.52 -2.11 5.49
N GLY A 138 -11.20 -2.45 4.24
CA GLY A 138 -12.12 -2.30 3.11
C GLY A 138 -13.44 -3.05 3.31
N LEU A 139 -13.40 -4.32 3.73
CA LEU A 139 -14.60 -5.14 3.97
C LEU A 139 -15.46 -4.61 5.12
N VAL A 140 -14.84 -4.20 6.23
CA VAL A 140 -15.58 -3.61 7.35
C VAL A 140 -16.29 -2.33 6.93
N LEU A 141 -15.58 -1.43 6.23
CA LEU A 141 -16.18 -0.18 5.75
C LEU A 141 -17.21 -0.42 4.65
N TYR A 142 -17.02 -1.41 3.79
CA TYR A 142 -18.01 -1.81 2.81
C TYR A 142 -19.31 -2.20 3.52
N GLY A 143 -19.26 -3.04 4.55
CA GLY A 143 -20.44 -3.43 5.32
C GLY A 143 -21.18 -2.25 5.97
N ILE A 144 -20.44 -1.24 6.43
CA ILE A 144 -20.99 -0.03 7.05
C ILE A 144 -21.62 0.91 6.00
N LEU A 145 -20.95 1.11 4.87
CA LEU A 145 -21.34 2.04 3.80
C LEU A 145 -22.31 1.44 2.79
N ASN A 146 -22.48 0.11 2.81
CA ASN A 146 -23.45 -0.58 1.96
C ASN A 146 -24.85 -0.03 2.22
N ARG A 147 -25.74 -0.12 1.22
CA ARG A 147 -27.11 0.43 1.27
C ARG A 147 -27.97 -0.17 2.39
N GLN A 148 -27.61 -1.36 2.88
CA GLN A 148 -28.24 -2.03 4.02
C GLN A 148 -27.47 -1.84 5.35
N GLY A 149 -26.34 -1.12 5.31
CA GLY A 149 -25.47 -0.83 6.44
C GLY A 149 -25.86 0.45 7.18
N LEU A 150 -25.17 0.71 8.28
CA LEU A 150 -25.46 1.83 9.20
C LEU A 150 -25.44 3.21 8.52
N LEU A 151 -24.59 3.39 7.51
CA LEU A 151 -24.44 4.64 6.75
C LEU A 151 -24.98 4.50 5.30
N GLY A 152 -25.82 3.50 5.04
CA GLY A 152 -26.28 3.16 3.70
C GLY A 152 -27.11 4.24 3.02
N GLU A 153 -27.81 5.09 3.78
CA GLU A 153 -28.59 6.21 3.24
C GLU A 153 -27.73 7.27 2.55
N MET A 154 -26.45 7.37 2.91
CA MET A 154 -25.53 8.35 2.31
C MET A 154 -25.03 7.94 0.92
N ALA A 155 -25.26 6.68 0.50
CA ALA A 155 -24.87 6.15 -0.82
C ALA A 155 -23.41 6.45 -1.23
N LEU A 156 -22.48 6.40 -0.27
CA LEU A 156 -21.07 6.77 -0.49
C LEU A 156 -20.25 5.68 -1.19
N LEU A 157 -20.75 4.45 -1.26
CA LEU A 157 -20.03 3.35 -1.88
C LEU A 157 -19.78 3.63 -3.38
N TYR A 158 -18.60 3.26 -3.87
CA TYR A 158 -18.12 3.53 -5.23
C TYR A 158 -17.89 5.01 -5.54
N THR A 159 -17.58 5.81 -4.52
CA THR A 159 -17.20 7.22 -4.67
C THR A 159 -15.78 7.48 -4.18
N PRO A 160 -15.12 8.56 -4.65
CA PRO A 160 -13.82 8.98 -4.12
C PRO A 160 -13.86 9.24 -2.61
N VAL A 161 -15.00 9.68 -2.08
CA VAL A 161 -15.19 9.96 -0.65
C VAL A 161 -15.07 8.69 0.18
N ALA A 162 -15.65 7.57 -0.26
CA ALA A 162 -15.48 6.30 0.44
C ALA A 162 -14.03 5.82 0.47
N ILE A 163 -13.28 6.03 -0.62
CA ILE A 163 -11.85 5.71 -0.66
C ILE A 163 -11.07 6.60 0.33
N ILE A 164 -11.36 7.90 0.36
CA ILE A 164 -10.74 8.84 1.31
C ILE A 164 -10.99 8.38 2.75
N ILE A 165 -12.23 8.03 3.10
CA ILE A 165 -12.57 7.52 4.44
C ILE A 165 -11.76 6.27 4.76
N GLY A 166 -11.72 5.29 3.84
CA GLY A 166 -10.94 4.07 4.05
C GLY A 166 -9.45 4.32 4.24
N GLN A 167 -8.87 5.19 3.42
CA GLN A 167 -7.47 5.59 3.56
C GLN A 167 -7.22 6.36 4.87
N CYS A 168 -8.15 7.19 5.34
CA CYS A 168 -8.06 7.83 6.65
C CYS A 168 -7.95 6.79 7.78
N PHE A 169 -8.80 5.75 7.77
CA PHE A 169 -8.75 4.67 8.76
C PHE A 169 -7.44 3.89 8.71
N LEU A 170 -6.89 3.67 7.51
CA LEU A 170 -5.61 2.99 7.31
C LEU A 170 -4.42 3.82 7.80
N VAL A 171 -4.39 5.12 7.49
CA VAL A 171 -3.23 5.99 7.71
C VAL A 171 -3.19 6.60 9.11
N THR A 172 -4.34 6.90 9.71
CA THR A 172 -4.42 7.53 11.05
C THR A 172 -3.62 6.79 12.13
N PRO A 173 -3.74 5.46 12.31
CA PRO A 173 -2.96 4.77 13.35
C PRO A 173 -1.45 4.81 13.09
N ILE A 174 -1.04 4.86 11.82
CA ILE A 174 0.37 4.97 11.41
C ILE A 174 0.93 6.34 11.81
N ILE A 175 0.26 7.42 11.40
CA ILE A 175 0.70 8.78 11.73
C ILE A 175 0.66 9.01 13.24
N TRP A 176 -0.39 8.52 13.93
CA TRP A 176 -0.51 8.63 15.37
C TRP A 176 0.68 7.96 16.08
N ASN A 177 0.93 6.69 15.79
CA ASN A 177 1.99 5.92 16.46
C ASN A 177 3.39 6.52 16.20
N LEU A 178 3.67 6.90 14.95
CA LEU A 178 4.92 7.55 14.59
C LEU A 178 5.06 8.93 15.23
N SER A 179 3.97 9.68 15.41
CA SER A 179 3.97 10.94 16.15
C SER A 179 4.31 10.72 17.62
N VAL A 180 3.75 9.70 18.27
CA VAL A 180 4.14 9.34 19.65
C VAL A 180 5.64 9.04 19.73
N SER A 181 6.16 8.27 18.78
CA SER A 181 7.58 7.91 18.72
C SER A 181 8.48 9.13 18.51
N ALA A 182 8.07 10.06 17.64
CA ALA A 182 8.78 11.32 17.39
C ALA A 182 8.87 12.20 18.64
N ILE A 183 7.77 12.36 19.38
CA ILE A 183 7.77 13.15 20.61
C ILE A 183 8.56 12.45 21.72
N THR A 184 8.42 11.14 21.86
CA THR A 184 9.12 10.38 22.92
C THR A 184 10.62 10.32 22.68
N GLY A 185 11.07 10.33 21.41
CA GLY A 185 12.48 10.40 21.03
C GLY A 185 13.09 11.79 21.09
N SER A 186 12.29 12.83 21.37
CA SER A 186 12.81 14.20 21.54
C SER A 186 13.53 14.39 22.87
N ASP A 187 14.29 15.48 22.98
CA ASP A 187 15.11 15.78 24.15
C ASP A 187 14.26 15.89 25.43
N ILE A 188 14.59 15.08 26.44
CA ILE A 188 13.93 15.11 27.75
C ILE A 188 14.01 16.48 28.42
N ARG A 189 15.05 17.28 28.12
CA ARG A 189 15.20 18.66 28.63
C ARG A 189 14.06 19.56 28.20
N LEU A 190 13.49 19.34 27.00
CA LEU A 190 12.33 20.10 26.53
C LEU A 190 11.12 19.89 27.45
N LYS A 191 10.90 18.65 27.88
CA LYS A 191 9.81 18.31 28.81
C LYS A 191 9.98 19.00 30.16
N HIS A 192 11.21 18.99 30.68
CA HIS A 192 11.53 19.66 31.94
C HIS A 192 11.35 21.17 31.83
N ALA A 193 11.83 21.80 30.75
CA ALA A 193 11.67 23.23 30.52
C ALA A 193 10.18 23.64 30.45
N CYS A 194 9.37 22.91 29.69
CA CYS A 194 7.92 23.15 29.61
C CYS A 194 7.23 23.05 30.98
N THR A 195 7.59 22.04 31.78
CA THR A 195 7.04 21.87 33.13
C THR A 195 7.47 22.99 34.08
N LEU A 196 8.76 23.37 34.05
CA LEU A 196 9.33 24.41 34.92
C LEU A 196 8.77 25.81 34.62
N LEU A 197 8.52 26.11 33.34
CA LEU A 197 7.95 27.38 32.90
C LEU A 197 6.41 27.42 33.01
N GLY A 198 5.77 26.36 33.51
CA GLY A 198 4.33 26.30 33.70
C GLY A 198 3.53 26.31 32.38
N ALA A 199 4.10 25.80 31.29
CA ALA A 199 3.46 25.82 29.98
C ALA A 199 2.14 25.02 29.98
N SER A 200 1.06 25.63 29.48
CA SER A 200 -0.23 24.96 29.35
C SER A 200 -0.17 23.80 28.34
N GLN A 201 -1.12 22.87 28.38
CA GLN A 201 -1.13 21.72 27.46
C GLN A 201 -1.10 22.15 25.99
N ILE A 202 -1.84 23.21 25.64
CA ILE A 202 -1.88 23.76 24.28
C ILE A 202 -0.52 24.35 23.89
N GLN A 203 0.13 25.10 24.80
CA GLN A 203 1.47 25.64 24.56
C GLN A 203 2.48 24.52 24.35
N GLN A 204 2.42 23.45 25.16
CA GLN A 204 3.28 22.28 24.98
C GLN A 204 3.07 21.66 23.61
N ILE A 205 1.83 21.50 23.14
CA ILE A 205 1.54 20.96 21.80
C ILE A 205 2.25 21.77 20.71
N PHE A 206 2.13 23.10 20.73
CA PHE A 206 2.79 23.95 19.74
C PHE A 206 4.32 23.92 19.83
N ILE A 207 4.89 23.88 21.03
CA ILE A 207 6.33 23.78 21.25
C ILE A 207 6.86 22.45 20.67
N TYR A 208 6.23 21.33 21.03
CA TYR A 208 6.62 20.01 20.54
C TYR A 208 6.41 19.86 19.03
N LEU A 209 5.34 20.44 18.48
CA LEU A 209 5.09 20.47 17.04
C LEU A 209 6.21 21.20 16.30
N SER A 210 6.69 22.32 16.84
CA SER A 210 7.80 23.07 16.25
C SER A 210 9.12 22.30 16.35
N GLU A 211 9.43 21.74 17.52
CA GLU A 211 10.69 21.03 17.76
C GLU A 211 10.79 19.76 16.90
N THR A 212 9.70 18.97 16.87
CA THR A 212 9.71 17.65 16.21
C THR A 212 9.19 17.69 14.78
N ARG A 213 9.04 18.88 14.18
CA ARG A 213 8.41 19.08 12.86
C ARG A 213 8.95 18.15 11.77
N PHE A 214 10.26 17.89 11.73
CA PHE A 214 10.88 17.04 10.71
C PHE A 214 10.58 15.56 10.91
N ALA A 215 10.55 15.10 12.16
CA ALA A 215 10.13 13.75 12.50
C ALA A 215 8.63 13.55 12.19
N LEU A 216 7.80 14.55 12.47
CA LEU A 216 6.38 14.54 12.13
C LEU A 216 6.13 14.58 10.62
N MET A 217 6.89 15.39 9.86
CA MET A 217 6.85 15.36 8.40
C MET A 217 7.19 13.98 7.84
N THR A 218 8.13 13.27 8.48
CA THR A 218 8.47 11.89 8.11
C THR A 218 7.33 10.92 8.39
N ALA A 219 6.66 11.06 9.53
CA ALA A 219 5.46 10.28 9.86
C ALA A 219 4.34 10.48 8.83
N VAL A 220 4.09 11.73 8.43
CA VAL A 220 3.10 12.08 7.40
C VAL A 220 3.51 11.53 6.03
N ALA A 221 4.79 11.64 5.66
CA ALA A 221 5.29 11.10 4.39
C ALA A 221 5.18 9.56 4.32
N ILE A 222 5.45 8.85 5.41
CA ILE A 222 5.21 7.40 5.53
C ILE A 222 3.72 7.09 5.37
N GLY A 223 2.86 7.87 6.01
CA GLY A 223 1.40 7.78 5.85
C GLY A 223 0.96 7.99 4.40
N PHE A 224 1.54 8.96 3.71
CA PHE A 224 1.28 9.22 2.29
C PHE A 224 1.73 8.06 1.39
N GLY A 225 2.94 7.53 1.62
CA GLY A 225 3.43 6.34 0.91
C GLY A 225 2.49 5.14 1.07
N ARG A 226 1.93 4.96 2.27
CA ARG A 226 0.92 3.94 2.54
C ARG A 226 -0.42 4.20 1.83
N ALA A 227 -0.89 5.45 1.79
CA ALA A 227 -2.14 5.80 1.10
C ALA A 227 -2.04 5.65 -0.43
N ILE A 228 -0.96 6.16 -1.04
CA ILE A 228 -0.82 6.16 -2.50
C ILE A 228 -0.58 4.76 -3.07
N GLY A 229 0.05 3.87 -2.28
CA GLY A 229 0.26 2.46 -2.63
C GLY A 229 -0.92 1.53 -2.32
N GLU A 230 -2.03 2.06 -1.81
CA GLU A 230 -3.17 1.24 -1.39
C GLU A 230 -3.98 0.72 -2.60
N VAL A 231 -4.19 -0.60 -2.68
CA VAL A 231 -5.00 -1.26 -3.72
C VAL A 231 -6.34 -1.75 -3.17
N GLY A 232 -6.32 -2.43 -2.02
CA GLY A 232 -7.46 -3.20 -1.51
C GLY A 232 -8.64 -2.31 -1.15
N ILE A 233 -8.39 -1.23 -0.40
CA ILE A 233 -9.44 -0.25 -0.03
C ILE A 233 -10.00 0.42 -1.28
N ALA A 234 -9.12 0.85 -2.20
CA ALA A 234 -9.53 1.53 -3.43
C ALA A 234 -10.38 0.61 -4.34
N MET A 235 -10.05 -0.68 -4.41
CA MET A 235 -10.84 -1.64 -5.17
C MET A 235 -12.19 -1.92 -4.52
N ILE A 236 -12.23 -2.21 -3.21
CA ILE A 236 -13.46 -2.62 -2.51
C ILE A 236 -14.44 -1.46 -2.36
N LEU A 237 -13.97 -0.27 -1.97
CA LEU A 237 -14.83 0.88 -1.72
C LEU A 237 -15.05 1.73 -2.98
N GLY A 238 -14.10 1.72 -3.91
CA GLY A 238 -14.10 2.56 -5.10
C GLY A 238 -14.62 1.87 -6.37
N GLY A 239 -14.46 0.55 -6.49
CA GLY A 239 -14.93 -0.22 -7.65
C GLY A 239 -14.14 0.02 -8.96
N ASN A 240 -13.04 0.77 -8.92
CA ASN A 240 -12.15 1.02 -10.07
C ASN A 240 -12.86 1.62 -11.32
N ILE A 241 -13.77 2.58 -11.10
CA ILE A 241 -14.57 3.21 -12.15
C ILE A 241 -13.71 4.20 -12.95
N GLU A 242 -13.65 3.99 -14.26
CA GLU A 242 -12.93 4.85 -15.20
C GLU A 242 -13.43 6.29 -15.15
N GLY A 243 -12.52 7.25 -15.16
CA GLY A 243 -12.91 8.67 -15.12
C GLY A 243 -13.60 9.10 -13.82
N PHE A 244 -13.53 8.30 -12.74
CA PHE A 244 -14.15 8.66 -11.46
C PHE A 244 -13.40 8.18 -10.21
N THR A 245 -13.23 6.87 -10.01
CA THR A 245 -12.60 6.29 -8.81
C THR A 245 -11.34 5.48 -9.09
N ARG A 246 -10.97 5.32 -10.36
CA ARG A 246 -9.77 4.58 -10.78
C ARG A 246 -8.50 5.26 -10.26
N THR A 247 -7.78 4.55 -9.38
CA THR A 247 -6.46 4.96 -8.88
C THR A 247 -5.35 4.28 -9.68
N MET A 248 -4.11 4.75 -9.54
CA MET A 248 -2.93 4.17 -10.18
C MET A 248 -2.81 2.69 -9.82
N THR A 249 -2.96 2.36 -8.54
CA THR A 249 -2.86 0.99 -8.01
C THR A 249 -3.95 0.06 -8.55
N THR A 250 -5.21 0.50 -8.62
CA THR A 250 -6.29 -0.31 -9.19
C THR A 250 -6.20 -0.43 -10.70
N ALA A 251 -5.74 0.62 -11.38
CA ALA A 251 -5.50 0.61 -12.82
C ALA A 251 -4.34 -0.33 -13.18
N ILE A 252 -3.22 -0.29 -12.46
CA ILE A 252 -2.09 -1.22 -12.65
C ILE A 252 -2.60 -2.67 -12.55
N ALA A 253 -3.36 -2.99 -11.51
CA ALA A 253 -3.92 -4.33 -11.35
C ALA A 253 -4.86 -4.72 -12.51
N LEU A 254 -5.75 -3.81 -12.93
CA LEU A 254 -6.69 -4.08 -14.02
C LEU A 254 -6.00 -4.26 -15.37
N GLU A 255 -5.11 -3.34 -15.74
CA GLU A 255 -4.45 -3.34 -17.05
C GLU A 255 -3.46 -4.50 -17.18
N THR A 256 -2.81 -4.89 -16.07
CA THR A 256 -2.01 -6.14 -16.04
C THR A 256 -2.87 -7.36 -16.35
N ASN A 257 -4.09 -7.44 -15.79
CA ASN A 257 -5.01 -8.55 -16.05
C ASN A 257 -5.61 -8.55 -17.47
N LYS A 258 -5.63 -7.40 -18.16
CA LYS A 258 -6.07 -7.28 -19.56
C LYS A 258 -4.97 -7.60 -20.57
N GLY A 259 -3.72 -7.68 -20.14
CA GLY A 259 -2.55 -7.82 -21.02
C GLY A 259 -2.06 -6.50 -21.62
N THR A 260 -2.64 -5.36 -21.25
CA THR A 260 -2.21 -4.00 -21.63
C THR A 260 -1.08 -3.52 -20.70
N PHE A 261 0.08 -4.15 -20.85
CA PHE A 261 1.21 -3.98 -19.95
C PHE A 261 1.89 -2.59 -20.04
N ASP A 262 1.79 -1.93 -21.19
CA ASP A 262 2.33 -0.61 -21.46
C ASP A 262 1.70 0.49 -20.59
N PHE A 263 0.37 0.52 -20.46
CA PHE A 263 -0.32 1.49 -19.60
C PHE A 263 -0.07 1.21 -18.11
N ALA A 264 -0.05 -0.07 -17.72
CA ALA A 264 0.28 -0.48 -16.35
C ALA A 264 1.71 -0.06 -15.96
N LEU A 265 2.69 -0.27 -16.85
CA LEU A 265 4.06 0.19 -16.65
C LEU A 265 4.16 1.70 -16.53
N ALA A 266 3.43 2.45 -17.38
CA ALA A 266 3.45 3.91 -17.34
C ALA A 266 2.97 4.44 -15.98
N LEU A 267 1.89 3.87 -15.44
CA LEU A 267 1.40 4.18 -14.09
C LEU A 267 2.37 3.74 -12.99
N GLY A 268 3.03 2.59 -13.15
CA GLY A 268 4.06 2.11 -12.24
C GLY A 268 5.25 3.07 -12.14
N PHE A 269 5.75 3.55 -13.28
CA PHE A 269 6.80 4.58 -13.32
C PHE A 269 6.35 5.89 -12.70
N MET A 270 5.10 6.32 -12.93
CA MET A 270 4.55 7.52 -12.28
C MET A 270 4.47 7.35 -10.76
N LEU A 271 4.05 6.19 -10.26
CA LEU A 271 3.99 5.92 -8.82
C LEU A 271 5.39 5.95 -8.18
N LEU A 272 6.39 5.36 -8.85
CA LEU A 272 7.78 5.40 -8.42
C LEU A 272 8.32 6.84 -8.44
N PHE A 273 8.03 7.60 -9.49
CA PHE A 273 8.40 9.00 -9.61
C PHE A 273 7.81 9.83 -8.46
N VAL A 274 6.53 9.66 -8.15
CA VAL A 274 5.88 10.35 -7.02
C VAL A 274 6.54 9.97 -5.69
N ALA A 275 6.79 8.68 -5.45
CA ALA A 275 7.43 8.23 -4.23
C ALA A 275 8.85 8.82 -4.08
N PHE A 276 9.61 8.85 -5.17
CA PHE A 276 10.95 9.46 -5.21
C PHE A 276 10.89 10.97 -4.96
N PHE A 277 9.95 11.67 -5.59
CA PHE A 277 9.76 13.10 -5.44
C PHE A 277 9.41 13.50 -4.00
N VAL A 278 8.49 12.77 -3.35
CA VAL A 278 8.14 12.98 -1.94
C VAL A 278 9.37 12.78 -1.03
N ASN A 279 10.18 11.75 -1.29
CA ASN A 279 11.41 11.52 -0.53
C ASN A 279 12.45 12.62 -0.72
N ILE A 280 12.63 13.14 -1.94
CA ILE A 280 13.51 14.29 -2.19
C ILE A 280 13.06 15.50 -1.39
N ILE A 281 11.77 15.83 -1.44
CA ILE A 281 11.20 16.96 -0.70
C ILE A 281 11.47 16.79 0.80
N LEU A 282 11.18 15.60 1.33
CA LEU A 282 11.40 15.29 2.74
C LEU A 282 12.88 15.43 3.13
N HIS A 283 13.80 14.88 2.32
CA HIS A 283 15.24 14.95 2.56
C HIS A 283 15.75 16.39 2.51
N TYR A 284 15.28 17.19 1.55
CA TYR A 284 15.61 18.61 1.44
C TYR A 284 15.21 19.39 2.71
N PHE A 285 14.02 19.14 3.25
CA PHE A 285 13.58 19.77 4.50
C PHE A 285 14.39 19.29 5.71
N GLN A 286 14.70 17.99 5.82
CA GLN A 286 15.49 17.44 6.93
C GLN A 286 16.94 17.93 6.93
N SER A 287 17.57 18.06 5.76
CA SER A 287 18.98 18.47 5.64
C SER A 287 19.23 19.89 6.16
N LYS A 288 18.20 20.74 6.22
CA LYS A 288 18.30 22.11 6.72
C LYS A 288 18.26 22.20 8.25
N SER A 289 18.06 21.07 8.94
CA SER A 289 17.92 20.98 10.40
C SER A 289 19.19 20.53 11.13
N LYS A 290 20.23 20.10 10.41
CA LYS A 290 21.56 19.80 10.97
C LYS A 290 22.46 21.01 10.79
#